data_AF-A0A7G9Z5M7-F1
#
_entry.id   AF-A0A7G9Z5M7-F1
#
_cell.length_a   1.000
_cell.length_b   1.000
_cell.length_c   1.000
_cell.angle_alpha   90.00
_cell.angle_beta   90.00
_cell.angle_gamma   90.00
#
_symmetry.space_group_name_H-M   'P 1'
#
loop_
_entity.id
_entity.type
_entity.pdbx_description
1 polymer ?
#
loop_
_entity_poly.entity_id
_entity_poly.type
_entity_poly.pdbx_seq_one_letter_code
_entity_poly.pdbx_strand_id
1 'polypeptide(L)'
;MHIGVITCEILRKEIGAVIRRAGVDRIFFLLTEPNNLALTILTKKVNERFSSEFAEEARTKSKLKLKLNVKEKTIAGIKKEIRVDNINDSVIIRVLELQSHDYPDKLLAEIEASLKTMSSVVDFVILGYGLCGNTAREMERVIENVEVPVVIPRDKTGAILNNCIEIALGKEKVQALLREEIGTFFMTPAGAAIIKEPQVILESSVGIMAGNSKGSAASDTRRIMRIMKNHYQRVVKICYSEADEDDIEYRKTVDKFASTFGLEIKNVRGSSRLVLEALEEGLGI
;
A
#
# COMPACT_ATOMS: atom_id res chain seq x y z
N MET A 1 18.02 -3.11 15.52
CA MET A 1 17.15 -3.65 14.47
C MET A 1 16.31 -2.56 13.83
N HIS A 2 16.72 -2.14 12.65
CA HIS A 2 16.04 -1.17 11.82
C HIS A 2 15.34 -1.91 10.67
N ILE A 3 14.02 -1.88 10.66
CA ILE A 3 13.20 -2.57 9.64
C ILE A 3 12.88 -1.56 8.53
N GLY A 4 13.21 -1.90 7.30
CA GLY A 4 12.72 -1.18 6.12
C GLY A 4 11.34 -1.68 5.71
N VAL A 5 10.45 -0.77 5.32
CA VAL A 5 9.16 -1.10 4.69
C VAL A 5 9.02 -0.27 3.43
N ILE A 6 8.89 -0.92 2.27
CA ILE A 6 8.48 -0.26 1.02
C ILE A 6 7.10 -0.79 0.67
N THR A 7 6.09 0.07 0.62
CA THR A 7 4.70 -0.39 0.60
C THR A 7 3.78 0.42 -0.30
N CYS A 8 2.74 -0.25 -0.80
CA CYS A 8 1.60 0.40 -1.42
C CYS A 8 0.77 1.14 -0.38
N GLU A 9 0.28 2.31 -0.78
CA GLU A 9 -0.59 3.13 0.05
C GLU A 9 -1.88 2.43 0.49
N ILE A 10 -2.35 1.40 -0.24
CA ILE A 10 -3.57 0.68 0.12
C ILE A 10 -3.38 -0.31 1.28
N LEU A 11 -2.14 -0.67 1.60
CA LEU A 11 -1.78 -1.65 2.62
C LEU A 11 -1.54 -1.03 4.00
N ARG A 12 -2.11 0.15 4.25
CA ARG A 12 -1.96 0.88 5.54
C ARG A 12 -2.29 0.00 6.74
N LYS A 13 -3.38 -0.77 6.66
CA LYS A 13 -3.85 -1.62 7.77
C LYS A 13 -2.87 -2.75 8.07
N GLU A 14 -2.33 -3.37 7.02
CA GLU A 14 -1.34 -4.44 7.09
C GLU A 14 -0.01 -3.95 7.63
N ILE A 15 0.51 -2.83 7.13
CA ILE A 15 1.75 -2.24 7.64
C ILE A 15 1.58 -1.72 9.08
N GLY A 16 0.39 -1.21 9.43
CA GLY A 16 0.05 -0.91 10.81
C GLY A 16 0.17 -2.14 11.72
N ALA A 17 -0.19 -3.33 11.24
CA ALA A 17 0.00 -4.57 12.00
C ALA A 17 1.48 -4.94 12.14
N VAL A 18 2.30 -4.74 11.10
CA VAL A 18 3.76 -4.93 11.15
C VAL A 18 4.38 -4.07 12.23
N ILE A 19 4.04 -2.78 12.28
CA ILE A 19 4.58 -1.83 13.27
C ILE A 19 4.19 -2.26 14.69
N ARG A 20 2.92 -2.60 14.90
CA ARG A 20 2.43 -3.11 16.20
C ARG A 20 3.17 -4.38 16.64
N ARG A 21 3.39 -5.32 15.70
CA ARG A 21 4.07 -6.59 15.97
C ARG A 21 5.57 -6.42 16.21
N ALA A 22 6.21 -5.50 15.49
CA ALA A 22 7.62 -5.16 15.66
C ALA A 22 7.89 -4.48 17.01
N GLY A 23 6.88 -3.84 17.62
CA GLY A 23 6.99 -3.26 18.95
C GLY A 23 7.85 -1.98 19.02
N VAL A 24 8.20 -1.39 17.87
CA VAL A 24 9.09 -0.22 17.81
C VAL A 24 8.37 1.08 18.18
N ASP A 25 9.08 2.00 18.81
CA ASP A 25 8.57 3.35 19.14
C ASP A 25 9.05 4.43 18.18
N ARG A 26 10.01 4.12 17.30
CA ARG A 26 10.58 5.06 16.31
C ARG A 26 10.15 4.68 14.89
N ILE A 27 9.41 5.59 14.25
CA ILE A 27 8.98 5.45 12.86
C ILE A 27 9.51 6.64 12.06
N PHE A 28 10.21 6.34 10.97
CA PHE A 28 10.65 7.34 10.00
C PHE A 28 9.96 7.13 8.67
N PHE A 29 9.24 8.13 8.18
CA PHE A 29 8.82 8.16 6.78
C PHE A 29 9.93 8.75 5.91
N LEU A 30 10.33 7.99 4.89
CA LEU A 30 11.40 8.38 3.98
C LEU A 30 10.90 9.48 3.02
N LEU A 31 11.54 10.65 3.10
CA LEU A 31 11.39 11.72 2.13
C LEU A 31 12.35 11.47 0.96
N THR A 32 11.84 11.66 -0.26
CA THR A 32 12.69 11.78 -1.45
C THR A 32 13.63 12.98 -1.30
N GLU A 33 14.85 12.88 -1.82
CA GLU A 33 15.78 14.01 -1.83
C GLU A 33 15.13 15.23 -2.53
N PRO A 34 15.34 16.45 -2.02
CA PRO A 34 14.56 17.64 -2.37
C PRO A 34 14.85 18.21 -3.78
N ASN A 35 15.38 17.40 -4.69
CA ASN A 35 15.71 17.80 -6.06
C ASN A 35 14.46 18.19 -6.87
N ASN A 36 13.26 17.88 -6.37
CA ASN A 36 11.99 18.28 -6.94
C ASN A 36 10.96 18.60 -5.84
N LEU A 37 10.55 19.87 -5.74
CA LEU A 37 9.58 20.35 -4.76
C LEU A 37 8.20 19.67 -4.92
N ALA A 38 7.75 19.43 -6.15
CA ALA A 38 6.46 18.79 -6.41
C ALA A 38 6.44 17.34 -5.91
N LEU A 39 7.51 16.57 -6.16
CA LEU A 39 7.65 15.20 -5.65
C LEU A 39 7.73 15.16 -4.12
N THR A 40 8.37 16.16 -3.52
CA THR A 40 8.44 16.29 -2.05
C THR A 40 7.05 16.54 -1.46
N ILE A 41 6.28 17.49 -2.03
CA ILE A 41 4.91 17.78 -1.59
C ILE A 41 4.02 16.55 -1.74
N LEU A 42 4.15 15.83 -2.86
CA LEU A 42 3.40 14.62 -3.13
C LEU A 42 3.70 13.53 -2.10
N THR A 43 4.99 13.25 -1.86
CA THR A 43 5.45 12.30 -0.84
C THR A 43 4.90 12.64 0.53
N LYS A 44 4.95 13.92 0.94
CA LYS A 44 4.39 14.37 2.23
C LYS A 44 2.90 14.10 2.34
N LYS A 45 2.12 14.42 1.29
CA LYS A 45 0.68 14.13 1.29
C LYS A 45 0.41 12.63 1.44
N VAL A 46 1.19 11.79 0.79
CA VAL A 46 1.05 10.33 0.87
C VAL A 46 1.38 9.84 2.27
N ASN A 47 2.48 10.31 2.86
CA ASN A 47 2.89 9.99 4.22
C ASN A 47 1.88 10.47 5.27
N GLU A 48 1.33 11.68 5.12
CA GLU A 48 0.27 12.21 5.98
C GLU A 48 -0.97 11.31 5.95
N ARG A 49 -1.42 10.91 4.75
CA ARG A 49 -2.54 9.98 4.62
C ARG A 49 -2.19 8.60 5.20
N PHE A 50 -0.98 8.10 5.00
CA PHE A 50 -0.56 6.78 5.47
C PHE A 50 -0.43 6.73 7.00
N SER A 51 0.19 7.75 7.58
CA SER A 51 0.44 7.85 9.02
C SER A 51 -0.81 8.04 9.87
N SER A 52 -1.94 8.45 9.27
CA SER A 52 -3.21 8.56 9.99
C SER A 52 -3.69 7.22 10.55
N GLU A 53 -3.28 6.09 9.93
CA GLU A 53 -3.56 4.75 10.45
C GLU A 53 -2.93 4.50 11.83
N PHE A 54 -1.85 5.23 12.16
CA PHE A 54 -1.14 5.06 13.43
C PHE A 54 -1.77 5.88 14.56
N ALA A 55 -2.86 6.61 14.31
CA ALA A 55 -3.52 7.42 15.33
C ALA A 55 -4.10 6.58 16.49
N GLU A 56 -4.62 5.38 16.21
CA GLU A 56 -5.09 4.46 17.26
C GLU A 56 -3.94 3.84 18.05
N GLU A 57 -2.82 3.54 17.38
CA GLU A 57 -1.62 3.02 18.05
C GLU A 57 -0.99 4.08 18.95
N ALA A 58 -0.89 5.34 18.49
CA ALA A 58 -0.44 6.45 19.31
C ALA A 58 -1.31 6.65 20.55
N ARG A 59 -2.64 6.51 20.42
CA ARG A 59 -3.58 6.54 21.56
C ARG A 59 -3.35 5.37 22.52
N THR A 60 -3.15 4.17 22.01
CA THR A 60 -2.92 2.96 22.81
C THR A 60 -1.61 3.07 23.60
N LYS A 61 -0.52 3.46 22.94
CA LYS A 61 0.78 3.69 23.60
C LYS A 61 0.70 4.82 24.62
N SER A 62 -0.02 5.90 24.33
CA SER A 62 -0.25 7.00 25.28
C SER A 62 -0.93 6.53 26.57
N LYS A 63 -1.92 5.62 26.50
CA LYS A 63 -2.53 4.99 27.68
C LYS A 63 -1.52 4.19 28.51
N LEU A 64 -0.52 3.60 27.84
CA LEU A 64 0.58 2.85 28.47
C LEU A 64 1.77 3.75 28.88
N LYS A 65 1.65 5.08 28.77
CA LYS A 65 2.75 6.06 28.97
C LYS A 65 3.95 5.88 28.03
N LEU A 66 3.76 5.18 26.92
CA LEU A 66 4.72 5.04 25.82
C LEU A 66 4.41 6.09 24.74
N LYS A 67 5.43 6.53 24.00
CA LYS A 67 5.26 7.55 22.95
C LYS A 67 5.74 7.02 21.60
N LEU A 68 4.81 6.90 20.66
CA LEU A 68 5.14 6.68 19.26
C LEU A 68 5.72 7.96 18.67
N ASN A 69 6.96 7.89 18.16
CA ASN A 69 7.63 9.02 17.52
C ASN A 69 7.67 8.80 16.01
N VAL A 70 6.80 9.51 15.31
CA VAL A 70 6.70 9.49 13.85
C VAL A 70 7.34 10.75 13.29
N LYS A 71 8.34 10.61 12.43
CA LYS A 71 9.04 11.74 11.78
C LYS A 71 9.19 11.48 10.28
N GLU A 72 9.24 12.56 9.50
CA GLU A 72 9.61 12.49 8.08
C GLU A 72 11.04 12.99 7.91
N LYS A 73 11.89 12.20 7.24
CA LYS A 73 13.32 12.55 7.04
C LYS A 73 13.87 11.98 5.74
N THR A 74 14.88 12.65 5.19
CA THR A 74 15.72 12.04 4.14
C THR A 74 16.56 10.92 4.72
N ILE A 75 17.10 10.05 3.87
CA ILE A 75 17.94 8.93 4.30
C ILE A 75 19.14 9.39 5.13
N ALA A 76 19.78 10.50 4.74
CA ALA A 76 20.89 11.09 5.48
C ALA A 76 20.44 11.61 6.86
N GLY A 77 19.25 12.20 6.94
CA GLY A 77 18.65 12.65 8.19
C GLY A 77 18.34 11.51 9.15
N ILE A 78 17.86 10.38 8.63
CA ILE A 78 17.59 9.15 9.40
C ILE A 78 18.91 8.58 9.95
N LYS A 79 19.93 8.40 9.09
CA LYS A 79 21.28 7.94 9.50
C LYS A 79 21.84 8.76 10.65
N LYS A 80 21.77 10.08 10.50
CA LYS A 80 22.29 11.02 11.50
C LYS A 80 21.54 10.87 12.82
N GLU A 81 20.21 10.80 12.80
CA GLU A 81 19.42 10.66 14.02
C GLU A 81 19.64 9.32 14.72
N ILE A 82 19.66 8.21 13.98
CA ILE A 82 19.94 6.88 14.55
C ILE A 82 21.28 6.89 15.30
N ARG A 83 22.32 7.47 14.68
CA ARG A 83 23.66 7.57 15.28
C ARG A 83 23.72 8.51 16.48
N VAL A 84 23.11 9.70 16.39
CA VAL A 84 23.20 10.74 17.43
C VAL A 84 22.36 10.37 18.66
N ASP A 85 21.16 9.84 18.44
CA ASP A 85 20.22 9.49 19.51
C ASP A 85 20.42 8.05 20.02
N ASN A 86 21.40 7.32 19.47
CA ASN A 86 21.68 5.91 19.76
C ASN A 86 20.40 5.03 19.68
N ILE A 87 19.65 5.18 18.59
CA ILE A 87 18.41 4.44 18.37
C ILE A 87 18.78 3.00 18.03
N ASN A 88 18.34 2.05 18.86
CA ASN A 88 18.61 0.63 18.65
C ASN A 88 17.58 -0.03 17.72
N ASP A 89 16.37 0.51 17.62
CA ASP A 89 15.28 -0.07 16.86
C ASP A 89 14.39 0.98 16.22
N SER A 90 14.01 0.76 14.96
CA SER A 90 13.09 1.65 14.24
C SER A 90 12.46 0.97 13.04
N VAL A 91 11.34 1.51 12.58
CA VAL A 91 10.76 1.19 11.27
C VAL A 91 10.93 2.40 10.34
N ILE A 92 11.47 2.17 9.14
CA ILE A 92 11.66 3.18 8.11
C ILE A 92 10.76 2.84 6.93
N ILE A 93 9.81 3.73 6.62
CA ILE A 93 8.72 3.47 5.68
C ILE A 93 8.86 4.35 4.45
N ARG A 94 8.88 3.72 3.28
CA ARG A 94 8.67 4.36 1.97
C ARG A 94 7.31 3.93 1.44
N VAL A 95 6.38 4.87 1.39
CA VAL A 95 5.06 4.66 0.80
C VAL A 95 5.09 5.12 -0.65
N LEU A 96 4.66 4.28 -1.59
CA LEU A 96 4.39 4.72 -2.96
C LEU A 96 2.88 4.81 -3.18
N GLU A 97 2.50 5.73 -4.06
CA GLU A 97 1.12 6.11 -4.29
C GLU A 97 0.31 4.96 -4.87
N LEU A 98 -1.00 4.98 -4.59
CA LEU A 98 -1.93 4.00 -5.16
C LEU A 98 -1.78 3.90 -6.69
N GLN A 99 -1.65 5.02 -7.41
CA GLN A 99 -1.59 5.05 -8.87
C GLN A 99 -0.28 4.49 -9.47
N SER A 100 0.72 4.15 -8.66
CA SER A 100 1.98 3.63 -9.19
C SER A 100 1.82 2.32 -9.96
N HIS A 101 0.79 1.51 -9.66
CA HIS A 101 0.50 0.27 -10.40
C HIS A 101 0.06 0.49 -11.85
N ASP A 102 -0.32 1.72 -12.23
CA ASP A 102 -0.71 2.07 -13.60
C ASP A 102 0.51 2.17 -14.53
N TYR A 103 1.72 2.22 -13.96
CA TYR A 103 2.98 2.29 -14.69
C TYR A 103 3.98 1.26 -14.14
N PRO A 104 3.82 -0.05 -14.47
CA PRO A 104 4.63 -1.13 -13.88
C PRO A 104 6.14 -0.92 -13.95
N ASP A 105 6.67 -0.46 -15.09
CA ASP A 105 8.10 -0.17 -15.27
C ASP A 105 8.60 0.92 -14.31
N LYS A 106 7.79 1.97 -14.11
CA LYS A 106 8.13 3.07 -13.19
C LYS A 106 8.03 2.62 -11.74
N LEU A 107 7.03 1.80 -11.41
CA LEU A 107 6.88 1.20 -10.09
C LEU A 107 8.10 0.34 -9.75
N LEU A 108 8.53 -0.52 -10.68
CA LEU A 108 9.69 -1.38 -10.49
C LEU A 108 10.98 -0.57 -10.26
N ALA A 109 11.21 0.47 -11.09
CA ALA A 109 12.35 1.36 -10.94
C ALA A 109 12.33 2.11 -9.59
N GLU A 110 11.16 2.55 -9.13
CA GLU A 110 11.01 3.23 -7.84
C GLU A 110 11.23 2.28 -6.66
N ILE A 111 10.76 1.03 -6.75
CA ILE A 111 11.06 -0.01 -5.76
C ILE A 111 12.56 -0.27 -5.71
N GLU A 112 13.21 -0.46 -6.87
CA GLU A 112 14.66 -0.69 -6.96
C GLU A 112 15.47 0.47 -6.34
N ALA A 113 15.12 1.73 -6.68
CA ALA A 113 15.77 2.90 -6.12
C ALA A 113 15.55 3.04 -4.61
N SER A 114 14.34 2.73 -4.14
CA SER A 114 13.98 2.78 -2.72
C SER A 114 14.75 1.72 -1.93
N LEU A 115 14.86 0.50 -2.45
CA LEU A 115 15.64 -0.57 -1.83
C LEU A 115 17.11 -0.15 -1.69
N LYS A 116 17.76 0.27 -2.79
CA LYS A 116 19.16 0.75 -2.76
C LYS A 116 19.39 1.86 -1.75
N THR A 117 18.45 2.80 -1.66
CA THR A 117 18.52 3.91 -0.70
C THR A 117 18.44 3.40 0.75
N MET A 118 17.46 2.54 1.02
CA MET A 118 17.16 2.05 2.37
C MET A 118 18.16 1.01 2.88
N SER A 119 18.74 0.17 2.02
CA SER A 119 19.74 -0.85 2.40
C SER A 119 20.88 -0.29 3.26
N SER A 120 21.18 0.98 3.10
CA SER A 120 22.26 1.64 3.84
C SER A 120 21.96 1.97 5.30
N VAL A 121 20.76 1.69 5.81
CA VAL A 121 20.32 2.00 7.19
C VAL A 121 19.47 0.93 7.86
N VAL A 122 19.06 -0.10 7.13
CA VAL A 122 18.13 -1.14 7.61
C VAL A 122 18.84 -2.48 7.67
N ASP A 123 18.36 -3.36 8.54
CA ASP A 123 18.86 -4.73 8.64
C ASP A 123 18.19 -5.65 7.61
N PHE A 124 16.93 -5.37 7.25
CA PHE A 124 16.18 -6.02 6.18
C PHE A 124 15.02 -5.12 5.70
N VAL A 125 14.41 -5.46 4.57
CA VAL A 125 13.26 -4.73 4.01
C VAL A 125 12.06 -5.66 3.82
N ILE A 126 10.89 -5.25 4.29
CA ILE A 126 9.60 -5.82 3.92
C ILE A 126 9.07 -5.07 2.69
N LEU A 127 8.81 -5.79 1.61
CA LEU A 127 8.21 -5.26 0.41
C LEU A 127 6.69 -5.50 0.43
N GLY A 128 5.93 -4.52 0.92
CA GLY A 128 4.47 -4.47 0.91
C GLY A 128 3.91 -4.19 -0.49
N TYR A 129 4.21 -5.07 -1.45
CA TYR A 129 3.74 -5.01 -2.83
C TYR A 129 3.54 -6.40 -3.39
N GLY A 130 2.49 -6.57 -4.19
CA GLY A 130 2.42 -7.68 -5.14
C GLY A 130 3.12 -7.32 -6.46
N LEU A 131 2.99 -8.19 -7.46
CA LEU A 131 3.56 -7.95 -8.79
C LEU A 131 3.03 -6.68 -9.47
N CYS A 132 1.74 -6.38 -9.31
CA CYS A 132 1.08 -5.14 -9.75
C CYS A 132 1.42 -4.77 -11.21
N GLY A 133 1.42 -5.76 -12.10
CA GLY A 133 1.70 -5.60 -13.53
C GLY A 133 3.12 -5.98 -13.96
N ASN A 134 4.05 -6.16 -13.03
CA ASN A 134 5.39 -6.70 -13.32
C ASN A 134 5.38 -8.24 -13.35
N THR A 135 6.46 -8.84 -13.85
CA THR A 135 6.66 -10.29 -13.77
C THR A 135 7.35 -10.69 -12.46
N ALA A 136 7.16 -11.94 -12.03
CA ALA A 136 7.89 -12.48 -10.88
C ALA A 136 9.40 -12.40 -11.10
N ARG A 137 9.89 -12.70 -12.31
CA ARG A 137 11.32 -12.64 -12.64
C ARG A 137 11.91 -11.24 -12.47
N GLU A 138 11.19 -10.21 -12.87
CA GLU A 138 11.64 -8.81 -12.70
C GLU A 138 11.71 -8.43 -11.23
N MET A 139 10.70 -8.81 -10.45
CA MET A 139 10.65 -8.53 -9.02
C MET A 139 11.77 -9.27 -8.26
N GLU A 140 11.96 -10.57 -8.52
CA GLU A 140 13.04 -11.35 -7.90
C GLU A 140 14.40 -10.76 -8.25
N ARG A 141 14.62 -10.35 -9.51
CA ARG A 141 15.86 -9.68 -9.91
C ARG A 141 16.11 -8.41 -9.08
N VAL A 142 15.09 -7.59 -8.83
CA VAL A 142 15.24 -6.38 -8.01
C VAL A 142 15.57 -6.73 -6.54
N ILE A 143 14.93 -7.77 -6.00
CA ILE A 143 15.15 -8.30 -4.64
C ILE A 143 16.57 -8.86 -4.47
N GLU A 144 17.08 -9.61 -5.44
CA GLU A 144 18.40 -10.26 -5.38
C GLU A 144 19.57 -9.29 -5.55
N ASN A 145 19.33 -8.09 -6.11
CA ASN A 145 20.37 -7.11 -6.42
C ASN A 145 20.67 -6.11 -5.29
N VAL A 146 20.26 -6.41 -4.05
CA VAL A 146 20.51 -5.54 -2.89
C VAL A 146 21.20 -6.27 -1.74
N GLU A 147 21.96 -5.50 -0.94
CA GLU A 147 22.88 -6.05 0.06
C GLU A 147 22.18 -6.57 1.34
N VAL A 148 20.95 -6.14 1.58
CA VAL A 148 20.16 -6.54 2.76
C VAL A 148 19.06 -7.51 2.34
N PRO A 149 18.65 -8.45 3.22
CA PRO A 149 17.52 -9.32 2.94
C PRO A 149 16.26 -8.51 2.61
N VAL A 150 15.56 -8.92 1.55
CA VAL A 150 14.25 -8.36 1.19
C VAL A 150 13.23 -9.49 1.24
N VAL A 151 12.22 -9.32 2.08
CA VAL A 151 11.12 -10.26 2.26
C VAL A 151 9.87 -9.69 1.61
N ILE A 152 9.23 -10.49 0.76
CA ILE A 152 8.02 -10.12 0.04
C ILE A 152 6.92 -11.14 0.38
N PRO A 153 5.67 -10.71 0.65
CA PRO A 153 4.57 -11.64 0.89
C PRO A 153 4.38 -12.63 -0.26
N ARG A 154 4.35 -13.91 0.08
CA ARG A 154 4.19 -15.04 -0.86
C ARG A 154 2.95 -15.85 -0.52
N ASP A 155 2.42 -16.57 -1.52
CA ASP A 155 1.39 -17.57 -1.27
C ASP A 155 1.98 -18.85 -0.64
N LYS A 156 1.11 -19.81 -0.30
CA LYS A 156 1.52 -21.09 0.31
C LYS A 156 2.45 -21.96 -0.56
N THR A 157 2.61 -21.62 -1.83
CA THR A 157 3.51 -22.32 -2.77
C THR A 157 4.87 -21.62 -2.88
N GLY A 158 5.06 -20.50 -2.18
CA GLY A 158 6.26 -19.66 -2.27
C GLY A 158 6.23 -18.67 -3.44
N ALA A 159 5.13 -18.60 -4.19
CA ALA A 159 5.02 -17.67 -5.32
C ALA A 159 4.68 -16.25 -4.83
N ILE A 160 5.26 -15.23 -5.46
CA ILE A 160 4.91 -13.83 -5.22
C ILE A 160 3.44 -13.60 -5.62
N LEU A 161 2.72 -12.85 -4.80
CA LEU A 161 1.31 -12.50 -5.00
C LEU A 161 1.15 -11.51 -6.16
N ASN A 162 0.06 -11.62 -6.93
CA ASN A 162 -0.11 -10.85 -8.16
C ASN A 162 -0.33 -9.35 -7.91
N ASN A 163 -0.93 -8.96 -6.79
CA ASN A 163 -1.23 -7.57 -6.48
C ASN A 163 -1.42 -7.35 -4.97
N CYS A 164 -1.55 -6.09 -4.58
CA CYS A 164 -1.75 -5.70 -3.18
C CYS A 164 -3.10 -6.19 -2.59
N ILE A 165 -4.10 -6.52 -3.40
CA ILE A 165 -5.36 -7.10 -2.90
C ILE A 165 -5.15 -8.57 -2.49
N GLU A 166 -4.33 -9.32 -3.23
CA GLU A 166 -3.94 -10.68 -2.84
C GLU A 166 -3.13 -10.69 -1.53
N ILE A 167 -2.40 -9.60 -1.20
CA ILE A 167 -1.78 -9.42 0.13
C ILE A 167 -2.87 -9.24 1.20
N ALA A 168 -3.87 -8.41 0.94
CA ALA A 168 -4.93 -8.08 1.90
C ALA A 168 -5.89 -9.25 2.18
N LEU A 169 -6.10 -10.15 1.22
CA LEU A 169 -7.12 -11.21 1.29
C LEU A 169 -6.57 -12.63 1.17
N GLY A 170 -5.37 -12.79 0.63
CA GLY A 170 -4.87 -14.07 0.15
C GLY A 170 -5.36 -14.42 -1.27
N LYS A 171 -4.45 -15.00 -2.05
CA LYS A 171 -4.68 -15.38 -3.45
C LYS A 171 -5.93 -16.25 -3.64
N GLU A 172 -6.10 -17.30 -2.83
CA GLU A 172 -7.25 -18.21 -2.97
C GLU A 172 -8.59 -17.50 -2.76
N LYS A 173 -8.65 -16.56 -1.82
CA LYS A 173 -9.86 -15.78 -1.52
C LYS A 173 -10.20 -14.85 -2.68
N VAL A 174 -9.21 -14.15 -3.22
CA VAL A 174 -9.36 -13.28 -4.39
C VAL A 174 -9.86 -14.09 -5.59
N GLN A 175 -9.23 -15.24 -5.86
CA GLN A 175 -9.62 -16.11 -6.97
C GLN A 175 -11.02 -16.72 -6.77
N ALA A 176 -11.42 -17.04 -5.54
CA ALA A 176 -12.78 -17.50 -5.25
C ALA A 176 -13.81 -16.39 -5.54
N LEU A 177 -13.54 -15.16 -5.12
CA LEU A 177 -14.42 -14.01 -5.40
C LEU A 177 -14.51 -13.76 -6.91
N LEU A 178 -13.40 -13.78 -7.65
CA LEU A 178 -13.41 -13.59 -9.10
C LEU A 178 -14.09 -14.74 -9.86
N ARG A 179 -14.08 -15.97 -9.34
CA ARG A 179 -14.86 -17.09 -9.91
C ARG A 179 -16.36 -16.94 -9.67
N GLU A 180 -16.76 -16.36 -8.53
CA GLU A 180 -18.17 -16.05 -8.26
C GLU A 180 -18.67 -14.91 -9.16
N GLU A 181 -17.87 -13.87 -9.35
CA GLU A 181 -18.20 -12.74 -10.22
C GLU A 181 -16.89 -12.12 -10.77
N ILE A 182 -16.65 -12.29 -12.07
CA ILE A 182 -15.42 -11.83 -12.75
C ILE A 182 -15.33 -10.30 -12.69
N GLY A 183 -16.47 -9.60 -12.77
CA GLY A 183 -16.59 -8.15 -12.66
C GLY A 183 -16.54 -7.64 -11.22
N THR A 184 -15.59 -8.11 -10.42
CA THR A 184 -15.41 -7.68 -9.03
C THR A 184 -14.35 -6.57 -8.91
N PHE A 185 -14.76 -5.43 -8.37
CA PHE A 185 -13.87 -4.37 -7.93
C PHE A 185 -13.56 -4.54 -6.44
N PHE A 186 -12.29 -4.45 -6.02
CA PHE A 186 -11.90 -4.57 -4.61
C PHE A 186 -11.60 -3.21 -4.02
N MET A 187 -12.15 -2.92 -2.83
CA MET A 187 -11.99 -1.63 -2.18
C MET A 187 -11.57 -1.82 -0.73
N THR A 188 -10.34 -1.44 -0.38
CA THR A 188 -9.86 -1.33 1.00
C THR A 188 -10.30 0.00 1.63
N PRO A 189 -10.20 0.19 2.96
CA PRO A 189 -10.51 1.47 3.59
C PRO A 189 -9.61 2.59 3.06
N ALA A 190 -8.31 2.30 2.89
CA ALA A 190 -7.35 3.22 2.30
C ALA A 190 -7.70 3.56 0.84
N GLY A 191 -8.08 2.55 0.04
CA GLY A 191 -8.55 2.75 -1.32
C GLY A 191 -9.75 3.70 -1.37
N ALA A 192 -10.79 3.46 -0.57
CA ALA A 192 -11.96 4.33 -0.51
C ALA A 192 -11.61 5.78 -0.10
N ALA A 193 -10.76 5.94 0.92
CA ALA A 193 -10.34 7.26 1.41
C ALA A 193 -9.52 8.07 0.39
N ILE A 194 -8.79 7.40 -0.51
CA ILE A 194 -8.06 8.03 -1.62
C ILE A 194 -9.02 8.34 -2.77
N ILE A 195 -9.89 7.40 -3.08
CA ILE A 195 -10.82 7.49 -4.19
C ILE A 195 -11.76 8.67 -3.98
N LYS A 196 -12.43 8.83 -2.82
CA LYS A 196 -13.41 9.88 -2.44
C LYS A 196 -14.57 10.14 -3.42
N GLU A 197 -14.33 10.10 -4.72
CA GLU A 197 -15.26 10.23 -5.82
C GLU A 197 -14.99 9.14 -6.87
N PRO A 198 -16.06 8.61 -7.51
CA PRO A 198 -15.97 7.65 -8.62
C PRO A 198 -14.94 8.02 -9.69
N GLN A 199 -14.80 9.31 -9.99
CA GLN A 199 -13.90 9.84 -11.02
C GLN A 199 -12.40 9.68 -10.73
N VAL A 200 -12.00 9.50 -9.47
CA VAL A 200 -10.60 9.19 -9.11
C VAL A 200 -10.23 7.73 -9.42
N ILE A 201 -11.22 6.82 -9.41
CA ILE A 201 -11.07 5.47 -9.96
C ILE A 201 -10.91 5.54 -11.49
N LEU A 202 -11.59 6.50 -12.12
CA LEU A 202 -11.55 6.67 -13.57
C LEU A 202 -10.18 7.20 -14.05
N GLU A 203 -9.47 7.99 -13.26
CA GLU A 203 -8.10 8.44 -13.61
C GLU A 203 -7.04 7.35 -13.42
N SER A 204 -7.19 6.49 -12.40
CA SER A 204 -6.27 5.38 -12.12
C SER A 204 -6.49 4.17 -13.05
N SER A 205 -7.73 3.71 -13.21
CA SER A 205 -8.04 2.51 -14.01
C SER A 205 -7.81 2.64 -15.53
N VAL A 206 -7.47 3.83 -16.03
CA VAL A 206 -7.58 4.21 -17.46
C VAL A 206 -6.29 4.78 -18.02
N GLY A 207 -5.22 4.84 -17.22
CA GLY A 207 -3.87 5.08 -17.73
C GLY A 207 -3.44 4.09 -18.83
N ILE A 208 -4.16 2.98 -19.06
CA ILE A 208 -3.71 1.85 -19.90
C ILE A 208 -4.69 1.45 -21.02
N MET A 209 -5.52 2.34 -21.58
CA MET A 209 -6.27 2.01 -22.81
C MET A 209 -6.31 3.08 -23.92
N ALA A 210 -5.59 4.18 -23.75
CA ALA A 210 -5.42 5.17 -24.80
C ALA A 210 -4.01 5.75 -24.77
N GLY A 211 -3.09 5.13 -25.51
CA GLY A 211 -1.91 5.82 -26.03
C GLY A 211 -2.30 6.93 -27.01
N ASN A 212 -3.16 7.85 -26.61
CA ASN A 212 -3.65 8.98 -27.38
C ASN A 212 -4.01 10.13 -26.43
N SER A 213 -3.00 10.88 -26.00
CA SER A 213 -3.16 12.16 -25.30
C SER A 213 -3.70 13.25 -26.25
N LYS A 214 -4.94 13.07 -26.74
CA LYS A 214 -5.68 14.06 -27.56
C LYS A 214 -7.19 14.07 -27.29
N GLY A 215 -7.67 13.45 -26.22
CA GLY A 215 -9.09 13.46 -25.81
C GLY A 215 -9.41 14.57 -24.79
N SER A 216 -10.61 15.13 -24.84
CA SER A 216 -11.11 16.01 -23.77
C SER A 216 -11.53 15.18 -22.56
N ALA A 217 -11.32 15.69 -21.33
CA ALA A 217 -11.64 14.99 -20.08
C ALA A 217 -13.07 14.39 -20.04
N ALA A 218 -14.05 15.07 -20.64
CA ALA A 218 -15.44 14.60 -20.73
C ALA A 218 -15.65 13.38 -21.67
N SER A 219 -14.80 13.21 -22.69
CA SER A 219 -14.78 12.02 -23.55
C SER A 219 -14.29 10.80 -22.76
N ASP A 220 -13.24 10.99 -21.98
CA ASP A 220 -12.64 9.94 -21.16
C ASP A 220 -13.62 9.51 -20.06
N THR A 221 -14.25 10.44 -19.32
CA THR A 221 -15.28 10.08 -18.31
C THR A 221 -16.37 9.16 -18.87
N ARG A 222 -16.91 9.43 -20.07
CA ARG A 222 -17.96 8.59 -20.67
C ARG A 222 -17.47 7.20 -21.08
N ARG A 223 -16.26 7.09 -21.62
CA ARG A 223 -15.67 5.79 -21.98
C ARG A 223 -15.50 4.94 -20.74
N ILE A 224 -15.09 5.55 -19.63
CA ILE A 224 -14.76 4.80 -18.42
C ILE A 224 -16.02 4.41 -17.67
N MET A 225 -17.02 5.30 -17.60
CA MET A 225 -18.36 4.92 -17.12
C MET A 225 -18.91 3.72 -17.89
N ARG A 226 -18.66 3.65 -19.21
CA ARG A 226 -19.05 2.48 -20.02
C ARG A 226 -18.27 1.23 -19.65
N ILE A 227 -16.96 1.32 -19.45
CA ILE A 227 -16.14 0.18 -19.01
C ILE A 227 -16.64 -0.32 -17.66
N MET A 228 -16.80 0.58 -16.69
CA MET A 228 -17.27 0.25 -15.34
C MET A 228 -18.64 -0.45 -15.38
N LYS A 229 -19.61 0.11 -16.10
CA LYS A 229 -20.96 -0.46 -16.20
C LYS A 229 -21.01 -1.78 -16.97
N ASN A 230 -20.11 -1.99 -17.93
CA ASN A 230 -20.13 -3.19 -18.78
C ASN A 230 -19.31 -4.35 -18.21
N HIS A 231 -18.28 -4.06 -17.41
CA HIS A 231 -17.31 -5.06 -16.96
C HIS A 231 -17.31 -5.30 -15.46
N TYR A 232 -17.94 -4.43 -14.66
CA TYR A 232 -18.06 -4.62 -13.22
C TYR A 232 -19.51 -4.75 -12.81
N GLN A 233 -19.77 -5.72 -11.93
CA GLN A 233 -21.08 -6.01 -11.36
C GLN A 233 -21.07 -5.95 -9.84
N ARG A 234 -19.89 -6.00 -9.21
CA ARG A 234 -19.74 -6.07 -7.77
C ARG A 234 -18.58 -5.24 -7.26
N VAL A 235 -18.75 -4.62 -6.10
CA VAL A 235 -17.68 -4.08 -5.28
C VAL A 235 -17.54 -4.90 -3.99
N VAL A 236 -16.34 -5.41 -3.75
CA VAL A 236 -15.97 -6.05 -2.49
C VAL A 236 -15.39 -5.00 -1.55
N LYS A 237 -16.12 -4.71 -0.47
CA LYS A 237 -15.66 -3.88 0.65
C LYS A 237 -14.81 -4.75 1.59
N ILE A 238 -13.53 -4.41 1.73
CA ILE A 238 -12.58 -5.15 2.59
C ILE A 238 -12.51 -4.47 3.97
N CYS A 239 -12.92 -5.19 5.02
CA CYS A 239 -12.89 -4.70 6.41
C CYS A 239 -11.89 -5.51 7.24
N TYR A 240 -11.13 -4.89 8.14
CA TYR A 240 -10.14 -5.56 9.01
C TYR A 240 -10.62 -5.65 10.46
N SER A 241 -11.65 -4.86 10.81
CA SER A 241 -12.23 -4.72 12.15
C SER A 241 -13.70 -4.34 12.07
N GLU A 242 -14.43 -4.50 13.18
CA GLU A 242 -15.80 -3.95 13.32
C GLU A 242 -15.80 -2.43 13.13
N ALA A 243 -14.73 -1.75 13.55
CA ALA A 243 -14.58 -0.31 13.32
C ALA A 243 -14.57 0.06 11.82
N ASP A 244 -14.01 -0.78 10.94
CA ASP A 244 -14.07 -0.54 9.48
C ASP A 244 -15.47 -0.87 8.90
N GLU A 245 -16.21 -1.78 9.54
CA GLU A 245 -17.58 -2.11 9.16
C GLU A 245 -18.52 -0.95 9.47
N ASP A 246 -18.35 -0.36 10.67
CA ASP A 246 -19.14 0.76 11.20
C ASP A 246 -18.69 2.14 10.71
N ASP A 247 -17.53 2.24 10.04
CA ASP A 247 -17.04 3.50 9.49
C ASP A 247 -18.04 4.10 8.49
N ILE A 248 -18.63 5.23 8.90
CA ILE A 248 -19.68 5.93 8.16
C ILE A 248 -19.14 6.52 6.85
N GLU A 249 -17.93 7.07 6.83
CA GLU A 249 -17.34 7.69 5.63
C GLU A 249 -16.97 6.62 4.62
N TYR A 250 -16.37 5.52 5.09
CA TYR A 250 -16.03 4.38 4.25
C TYR A 250 -17.28 3.76 3.63
N ARG A 251 -18.32 3.48 4.45
CA ARG A 251 -19.61 2.98 3.95
C ARG A 251 -20.23 3.93 2.92
N LYS A 252 -20.31 5.23 3.21
CA LYS A 252 -20.85 6.23 2.26
C LYS A 252 -20.10 6.23 0.93
N THR A 253 -18.78 6.11 0.97
CA THR A 253 -17.95 6.08 -0.24
C THR A 253 -18.24 4.84 -1.09
N VAL A 254 -18.30 3.66 -0.46
CA VAL A 254 -18.63 2.40 -1.13
C VAL A 254 -20.05 2.43 -1.69
N ASP A 255 -21.04 2.91 -0.92
CA ASP A 255 -22.43 3.02 -1.35
C ASP A 255 -22.59 3.98 -2.53
N LYS A 256 -21.93 5.15 -2.48
CA LYS A 256 -21.90 6.11 -3.58
C LYS A 256 -21.27 5.51 -4.83
N PHE A 257 -20.16 4.78 -4.67
CA PHE A 257 -19.50 4.11 -5.79
C PHE A 257 -20.39 3.03 -6.41
N ALA A 258 -20.95 2.14 -5.59
CA ALA A 258 -21.83 1.07 -6.01
C ALA A 258 -23.08 1.60 -6.72
N SER A 259 -23.76 2.59 -6.13
CA SER A 259 -24.95 3.21 -6.74
C SER A 259 -24.66 3.94 -8.05
N THR A 260 -23.49 4.56 -8.19
CA THR A 260 -23.09 5.25 -9.44
C THR A 260 -22.94 4.27 -10.61
N PHE A 261 -22.44 3.06 -10.34
CA PHE A 261 -22.14 2.05 -11.35
C PHE A 261 -23.11 0.87 -11.39
N GLY A 262 -24.09 0.82 -10.49
CA GLY A 262 -25.06 -0.27 -10.39
C GLY A 262 -24.47 -1.58 -9.86
N LEU A 263 -23.52 -1.50 -8.93
CA LEU A 263 -22.78 -2.66 -8.42
C LEU A 263 -23.44 -3.25 -7.16
N GLU A 264 -23.40 -4.56 -7.02
CA GLU A 264 -23.64 -5.25 -5.75
C GLU A 264 -22.51 -4.94 -4.75
N ILE A 265 -22.83 -4.80 -3.47
CA ILE A 265 -21.82 -4.65 -2.41
C ILE A 265 -21.68 -5.98 -1.66
N LYS A 266 -20.45 -6.50 -1.58
CA LYS A 266 -20.11 -7.67 -0.76
C LYS A 266 -19.05 -7.31 0.26
N ASN A 267 -19.32 -7.55 1.54
CA ASN A 267 -18.34 -7.35 2.61
C ASN A 267 -17.45 -8.59 2.77
N VAL A 268 -16.15 -8.39 2.89
CA VAL A 268 -15.16 -9.46 3.09
C VAL A 268 -14.16 -9.03 4.14
N ARG A 269 -13.76 -9.97 5.01
CA ARG A 269 -12.71 -9.73 6.00
C ARG A 269 -11.32 -9.77 5.38
N GLY A 270 -10.56 -8.68 5.54
CA GLY A 270 -9.14 -8.57 5.26
C GLY A 270 -8.27 -9.23 6.33
N SER A 271 -7.00 -9.44 6.02
CA SER A 271 -6.02 -10.04 6.92
C SER A 271 -4.64 -9.43 6.73
N SER A 272 -3.94 -9.19 7.84
CA SER A 272 -2.53 -8.78 7.81
C SER A 272 -1.57 -9.97 7.85
N ARG A 273 -2.08 -11.20 7.80
CA ARG A 273 -1.31 -12.44 8.00
C ARG A 273 -0.07 -12.51 7.10
N LEU A 274 -0.23 -12.30 5.80
CA LEU A 274 0.86 -12.48 4.83
C LEU A 274 2.01 -11.49 5.03
N VAL A 275 1.73 -10.28 5.51
CA VAL A 275 2.77 -9.28 5.80
C VAL A 275 3.41 -9.54 7.17
N LEU A 276 2.65 -10.09 8.13
CA LEU A 276 3.20 -10.54 9.41
C LEU A 276 4.10 -11.77 9.26
N GLU A 277 3.75 -12.71 8.38
CA GLU A 277 4.61 -13.84 8.00
C GLU A 277 5.91 -13.34 7.36
N ALA A 278 5.84 -12.33 6.47
CA ALA A 278 7.04 -11.69 5.91
C ALA A 278 7.89 -10.99 6.98
N LEU A 279 7.26 -10.36 7.99
CA LEU A 279 7.99 -9.80 9.13
C LEU A 279 8.71 -10.91 9.91
N GLU A 280 8.04 -12.02 10.22
CA GLU A 280 8.63 -13.17 10.94
C GLU A 280 9.82 -13.76 10.18
N GLU A 281 9.70 -13.93 8.86
CA GLU A 281 10.81 -14.35 7.98
C GLU A 281 12.00 -13.38 8.07
N GLY A 282 11.75 -12.07 7.99
CA GLY A 282 12.81 -11.06 8.10
C GLY A 282 13.46 -10.99 9.48
N LEU A 283 12.73 -11.37 10.53
CA LEU A 283 13.24 -11.50 11.90
C LEU A 283 13.96 -12.84 12.15
N GLY A 284 13.85 -13.80 11.24
CA GLY A 284 14.42 -15.14 11.39
C GLY A 284 13.75 -16.00 12.46
N ILE A 285 12.43 -15.83 12.67
CA ILE A 285 11.63 -16.56 13.67
C ILE A 285 10.50 -17.38 13.07
#